data_AF-A0A344UBL5-F1
#
_entry.id   AF-A0A344UBL5-F1
#
_cell.length_a   1.000
_cell.length_b   1.000
_cell.length_c   1.000
_cell.angle_alpha   90.00
_cell.angle_beta   90.00
_cell.angle_gamma   90.00
#
_symmetry.space_group_name_H-M   'P 1'
#
loop_
_entity.id
_entity.type
_entity.pdbx_description
1 polymer ?
#
loop_
_entity_poly.entity_id
_entity_poly.type
_entity_poly.pdbx_seq_one_letter_code
_entity_poly.pdbx_strand_id
1 'polypeptide(L)'
;MAHGRGGLEPGCVIHSDRGSEYISAQSHDRIDQLGLRQNCGRTGSCFDNAAAESFWALLKEEIGTRTWPDRATARAEVFTFIETFYNRRRLRKHKIFGYLTPAETRQRHQHALAA
;
A
#
# COMPACT_ATOMS: atom_id res chain seq x y z
N MET A 1 -9.17 6.63 -0.73
CA MET A 1 -8.28 6.46 0.45
C MET A 1 -8.67 5.19 1.19
N ALA A 2 -7.71 4.42 1.69
CA ALA A 2 -7.94 3.10 2.30
C ALA A 2 -8.98 3.13 3.43
N HIS A 3 -8.99 4.17 4.27
CA HIS A 3 -9.95 4.30 5.36
C HIS A 3 -11.43 4.37 4.91
N GLY A 4 -11.74 4.98 3.77
CA GLY A 4 -13.13 5.14 3.31
C GLY A 4 -13.63 4.09 2.31
N ARG A 5 -12.75 3.24 1.79
CA ARG A 5 -13.08 2.22 0.76
C ARG A 5 -12.49 0.84 1.03
N GLY A 6 -11.67 0.70 2.06
CA GLY A 6 -10.89 -0.50 2.35
C GLY A 6 -11.49 -1.44 3.38
N GLY A 7 -12.61 -1.07 4.01
CA GLY A 7 -13.20 -1.86 5.12
C GLY A 7 -12.20 -2.02 6.27
N LEU A 8 -11.61 -0.91 6.72
CA LEU A 8 -10.69 -0.95 7.86
C LEU A 8 -11.50 -1.06 9.15
N GLU A 9 -11.20 -2.08 9.94
CA GLU A 9 -11.81 -2.27 11.25
C GLU A 9 -11.06 -1.45 12.32
N PRO A 10 -11.74 -1.07 13.42
CA PRO A 10 -11.09 -0.46 14.57
C PRO A 10 -9.92 -1.31 15.06
N GLY A 11 -8.79 -0.65 15.32
CA GLY A 11 -7.55 -1.32 15.74
C GLY A 11 -6.69 -1.87 14.61
N CYS A 12 -7.09 -1.73 13.33
CA CYS A 12 -6.19 -1.98 12.21
C CYS A 12 -4.87 -1.20 12.35
N VAL A 13 -3.77 -1.84 11.94
CA VAL A 13 -2.42 -1.30 12.08
C VAL A 13 -1.99 -0.62 10.78
N ILE A 14 -1.57 0.64 10.89
CA ILE A 14 -0.82 1.34 9.85
C ILE A 14 0.66 1.12 10.09
N HIS A 15 1.32 0.48 9.13
CA HIS A 15 2.77 0.37 9.10
C HIS A 15 3.36 1.55 8.30
N SER A 16 4.37 2.20 8.86
CA SER A 16 5.15 3.24 8.20
C SER A 16 6.63 3.09 8.53
N ASP A 17 7.50 3.83 7.83
CA ASP A 17 8.86 4.05 8.31
C ASP A 17 8.88 5.09 9.45
N ARG A 18 10.09 5.47 9.88
CA ARG A 18 10.33 6.51 10.89
C ARG A 18 10.57 7.90 10.29
N GLY A 19 10.12 8.16 9.05
CA GLY A 19 10.23 9.48 8.44
C GLY A 19 9.52 10.54 9.27
N SER A 20 10.07 11.77 9.29
CA SER A 20 9.56 12.89 10.10
C SER A 20 8.07 13.13 9.92
N GLU A 21 7.57 12.99 8.69
CA GLU A 21 6.16 13.16 8.34
C GLU A 21 5.27 12.15 9.08
N TYR A 22 5.71 10.90 9.20
CA TYR A 22 4.94 9.83 9.82
C TYR A 22 5.03 9.83 11.34
N ILE A 23 6.12 10.32 11.93
CA ILE A 23 6.27 10.47 13.39
C ILE A 23 5.75 11.82 13.91
N SER A 24 5.23 12.67 13.02
CA SER A 24 4.69 13.97 13.40
C SER A 24 3.43 13.85 14.26
N ALA A 25 3.19 14.83 15.13
CA ALA A 25 1.95 14.90 15.92
C ALA A 25 0.71 14.89 15.02
N GLN A 26 0.74 15.59 13.89
CA GLN A 26 -0.37 15.63 12.93
C GLN A 26 -0.71 14.24 12.38
N SER A 27 0.29 13.42 12.07
CA SER A 27 0.07 12.04 11.62
C SER A 27 -0.50 11.18 12.75
N HIS A 28 0.04 11.29 13.96
CA HIS A 28 -0.47 10.58 15.14
C HIS A 28 -1.93 10.92 15.43
N ASP A 29 -2.27 12.20 15.52
CA ASP A 29 -3.64 12.68 15.80
C ASP A 29 -4.61 12.18 14.73
N ARG A 30 -4.17 12.16 13.46
CA ARG A 30 -5.01 11.67 12.38
C ARG A 30 -5.23 10.17 12.47
N ILE A 31 -4.23 9.38 12.82
CA ILE A 31 -4.35 7.92 12.97
C ILE A 31 -5.30 7.59 14.14
N ASP A 32 -5.18 8.32 15.24
CA ASP A 32 -6.03 8.16 16.43
C ASP A 32 -7.50 8.48 16.14
N GLN A 33 -7.77 9.60 15.45
CA GLN A 33 -9.13 9.98 15.00
C GLN A 33 -9.80 8.91 14.11
N LEU A 34 -9.00 8.11 13.41
CA LEU A 34 -9.50 7.03 12.54
C LEU A 34 -9.67 5.70 13.29
N GLY A 35 -9.36 5.65 14.59
CA GLY A 35 -9.41 4.43 15.41
C GLY A 35 -8.35 3.41 15.01
N LEU A 36 -7.23 3.85 14.42
CA LEU A 36 -6.17 3.00 13.91
C LEU A 36 -4.96 3.01 14.85
N ARG A 37 -4.07 2.03 14.70
CA ARG A 37 -2.83 1.93 15.47
C ARG A 37 -1.63 2.17 14.57
N GLN A 38 -0.68 3.01 14.98
CA GLN A 38 0.56 3.19 14.25
C GLN A 38 1.62 2.17 14.69
N ASN A 39 2.37 1.63 13.73
CA ASN A 39 3.59 0.87 13.97
C ASN A 39 4.70 1.31 13.00
N CYS A 40 5.79 1.88 13.52
CA CYS A 40 6.96 2.26 12.72
C CYS A 40 8.07 1.18 12.70
N GLY A 41 7.72 -0.05 13.09
CA GLY A 41 8.62 -1.21 13.18
C GLY A 41 9.66 -1.10 14.30
N ARG A 42 10.36 -2.20 14.59
CA ARG A 42 11.52 -2.19 15.49
C ARG A 42 12.70 -1.48 14.83
N THR A 43 13.49 -0.71 15.59
CA THR A 43 14.75 -0.16 15.08
C THR A 43 15.65 -1.30 14.56
N GLY A 44 16.17 -1.15 13.34
CA GLY A 44 16.98 -2.18 12.68
C GLY A 44 16.18 -3.33 12.03
N SER A 45 14.84 -3.25 11.98
CA SER A 45 13.98 -4.21 11.27
C SER A 45 13.23 -3.52 10.14
N CYS A 46 13.40 -3.99 8.89
CA CYS A 46 12.71 -3.45 7.72
C CYS A 46 11.45 -4.23 7.33
N PHE A 47 11.16 -5.38 7.97
CA PHE A 47 10.11 -6.29 7.52
C PHE A 47 8.72 -5.64 7.42
N ASP A 48 8.38 -4.78 8.38
CA ASP A 48 7.09 -4.07 8.41
C ASP A 48 6.94 -3.08 7.23
N ASN A 49 8.04 -2.51 6.73
CA ASN A 49 8.05 -1.57 5.61
C ASN A 49 8.35 -2.24 4.25
N ALA A 50 8.90 -3.46 4.26
CA ALA A 50 9.40 -4.14 3.07
C ALA A 50 8.34 -4.30 1.96
N ALA A 51 7.07 -4.47 2.32
CA ALA A 51 5.98 -4.55 1.35
C ALA A 51 5.78 -3.22 0.59
N ALA A 52 5.84 -2.09 1.31
CA ALA A 52 5.74 -0.75 0.71
C ALA A 52 6.99 -0.44 -0.13
N GLU A 53 8.19 -0.76 0.38
CA GLU A 53 9.45 -0.58 -0.36
C GLU A 53 9.47 -1.37 -1.66
N SER A 54 9.02 -2.63 -1.63
CA SER A 54 8.90 -3.47 -2.84
C SER A 54 7.95 -2.87 -3.87
N PHE A 55 6.85 -2.25 -3.44
CA PHE A 55 5.95 -1.53 -4.34
C PHE A 55 6.63 -0.30 -4.95
N TRP A 56 7.29 0.52 -4.14
CA TRP A 56 7.94 1.75 -4.60
C TRP A 56 9.12 1.48 -5.54
N ALA A 57 9.92 0.43 -5.27
CA ALA A 57 11.00 0.01 -6.14
C ALA A 57 10.47 -0.31 -7.55
N LEU A 58 9.41 -1.12 -7.63
CA LEU A 58 8.79 -1.49 -8.89
C LEU A 58 8.18 -0.29 -9.63
N LEU A 59 7.45 0.59 -8.93
CA LEU A 59 6.89 1.80 -9.54
C LEU A 59 8.00 2.65 -10.18
N LYS A 60 9.11 2.85 -9.44
CA LYS A 60 10.23 3.65 -9.91
C LYS A 60 10.98 3.00 -11.07
N GLU A 61 11.11 1.68 -11.06
CA GLU A 61 11.70 0.92 -12.16
C GLU A 61 10.89 1.05 -13.46
N GLU A 62 9.56 0.94 -13.36
CA GLU A 62 8.66 0.89 -14.52
C GLU A 62 8.35 2.27 -15.12
N ILE A 63 8.15 3.28 -14.26
CA ILE A 63 7.72 4.62 -14.69
C ILE A 63 8.50 5.77 -14.05
N GLY A 64 9.43 5.51 -13.13
CA GLY A 64 10.08 6.55 -12.34
C GLY A 64 11.09 7.42 -13.08
N THR A 65 11.57 6.98 -14.25
CA THR A 65 12.47 7.75 -15.12
C THR A 65 11.73 8.57 -16.18
N ARG A 66 10.39 8.46 -16.25
CA ARG A 66 9.58 9.22 -17.20
C ARG A 66 9.57 10.70 -16.83
N THR A 67 9.59 11.54 -17.85
CA THR A 67 9.35 12.98 -17.70
C THR A 67 7.93 13.27 -18.16
N TRP A 68 7.14 13.94 -17.32
CA TRP A 68 5.78 14.34 -17.65
C TRP A 68 5.71 15.85 -17.91
N PRO A 69 4.85 16.28 -18.84
CA PRO A 69 4.67 17.70 -19.14
C PRO A 69 4.05 18.48 -17.98
N ASP A 70 3.24 17.82 -17.17
CA ASP A 70 2.54 18.43 -16.04
C ASP A 70 2.19 17.40 -14.96
N ARG A 71 1.82 17.91 -13.78
CA ARG A 71 1.49 17.10 -12.60
C ARG A 71 0.21 16.27 -12.77
N ALA A 72 -0.77 16.74 -13.55
CA ALA A 72 -2.01 15.99 -13.78
C ALA A 72 -1.74 14.74 -14.62
N THR A 73 -0.91 14.85 -15.66
CA THR A 73 -0.45 13.74 -16.48
C THR A 73 0.30 12.70 -15.64
N ALA A 74 1.27 13.15 -14.81
CA ALA A 74 1.98 12.25 -13.90
C ALA A 74 1.03 11.50 -12.93
N ARG A 75 0.04 12.19 -12.36
CA ARG A 75 -0.97 11.59 -11.48
C ARG A 75 -1.81 10.54 -12.21
N ALA A 76 -2.23 10.83 -13.45
CA ALA A 76 -3.01 9.91 -14.25
C ALA A 76 -2.22 8.65 -14.60
N GLU A 77 -0.94 8.76 -14.97
CA GLU A 77 -0.09 7.60 -15.25
C GLU A 77 0.20 6.76 -14.00
N VAL A 78 0.50 7.39 -12.86
CA VAL A 78 0.67 6.66 -11.59
C VAL A 78 -0.62 5.92 -11.22
N PHE A 79 -1.78 6.55 -11.40
CA PHE A 79 -3.07 5.90 -11.17
C PHE A 79 -3.27 4.70 -12.10
N THR A 80 -3.04 4.86 -13.40
CA THR A 80 -3.13 3.79 -14.40
C THR A 80 -2.16 2.64 -14.07
N PHE A 81 -0.94 2.96 -13.65
CA PHE A 81 0.01 1.95 -13.21
C PHE A 81 -0.54 1.14 -12.03
N ILE A 82 -1.03 1.81 -10.99
CA ILE A 82 -1.54 1.14 -9.79
C ILE A 82 -2.77 0.28 -10.13
N GLU A 83 -3.75 0.87 -10.81
CA GLU A 83 -5.05 0.26 -11.01
C GLU A 83 -5.03 -0.79 -12.13
N THR A 84 -4.43 -0.49 -13.27
CA THR A 84 -4.50 -1.37 -14.43
C THR A 84 -3.38 -2.40 -14.42
N PHE A 85 -2.15 -1.98 -14.17
CA PHE A 85 -1.00 -2.88 -14.22
C PHE A 85 -0.79 -3.61 -12.89
N TYR A 86 -0.47 -2.88 -11.82
CA TYR A 86 -0.06 -3.47 -10.55
C TYR A 86 -1.17 -4.32 -9.93
N ASN A 87 -2.37 -3.76 -9.74
CA ASN A 87 -3.46 -4.45 -9.05
C ASN A 87 -4.10 -5.57 -9.88
N ARG A 88 -4.22 -5.40 -11.20
CA ARG A 88 -5.08 -6.25 -12.06
C ARG A 88 -4.34 -7.13 -13.07
N ARG A 89 -3.06 -6.87 -13.37
CA ARG A 89 -2.30 -7.65 -14.38
C ARG A 89 -1.05 -8.30 -13.81
N ARG A 90 -0.40 -7.68 -12.83
CA ARG A 90 0.85 -8.19 -12.28
C ARG A 90 0.62 -9.42 -11.40
N LEU A 91 1.16 -10.56 -11.82
CA LEU A 91 1.13 -11.78 -11.03
C LEU A 91 2.17 -11.76 -9.90
N ARG A 92 1.78 -12.25 -8.72
CA ARG A 92 2.63 -12.53 -7.57
C ARG A 92 2.43 -13.97 -7.12
N LYS A 93 3.52 -14.63 -6.73
CA LYS A 93 3.44 -15.98 -6.15
C LYS A 93 2.75 -15.89 -4.78
N HIS A 94 1.59 -16.51 -4.68
CA HIS A 94 0.83 -16.75 -3.47
C HIS A 94 1.15 -18.14 -2.91
N LYS A 95 1.39 -18.25 -1.61
CA LYS A 95 1.83 -19.50 -0.94
C LYS A 95 0.90 -20.69 -1.20
N ILE A 96 -0.41 -20.45 -1.31
CA ILE A 96 -1.44 -21.50 -1.38
C ILE A 96 -2.01 -21.67 -2.80
N PHE A 97 -2.06 -20.61 -3.61
CA PHE A 97 -2.89 -20.56 -4.83
C PHE A 97 -2.05 -20.40 -6.11
N GLY A 98 -0.73 -20.59 -6.03
CA GLY A 98 0.14 -20.41 -7.19
C GLY A 98 0.36 -18.93 -7.48
N TYR A 99 0.03 -18.44 -8.68
CA TYR A 99 0.22 -17.04 -9.06
C TYR A 99 -1.12 -16.31 -9.09
N LEU A 100 -1.20 -15.19 -8.38
CA LEU A 100 -2.38 -14.33 -8.31
C LEU A 100 -1.99 -12.86 -8.47
N THR A 101 -2.91 -12.07 -8.99
CA THR A 101 -2.82 -10.61 -8.92
C THR A 101 -3.10 -10.10 -7.49
N PRO A 102 -2.65 -8.88 -7.14
CA PRO A 102 -3.01 -8.27 -5.87
C PRO A 102 -4.53 -8.15 -5.67
N ALA A 103 -5.29 -7.85 -6.73
CA ALA A 103 -6.75 -7.79 -6.67
C ALA A 103 -7.37 -9.15 -6.32
N GLU A 104 -6.95 -10.23 -6.98
CA GLU A 104 -7.44 -11.58 -6.69
C GLU A 104 -7.04 -12.04 -5.28
N THR A 105 -5.83 -11.71 -4.84
CA THR A 105 -5.37 -12.00 -3.47
C THR A 105 -6.28 -11.32 -2.45
N ARG A 106 -6.61 -10.04 -2.64
CA ARG A 106 -7.53 -9.30 -1.77
C ARG A 106 -8.94 -9.92 -1.77
N GLN A 107 -9.48 -10.21 -2.94
CA GLN A 107 -10.83 -10.80 -3.06
C GLN A 107 -10.92 -12.15 -2.31
N ARG A 108 -9.91 -13.01 -2.47
CA ARG A 108 -9.86 -14.31 -1.77
C ARG A 108 -9.74 -14.14 -0.26
N HIS A 109 -8.94 -13.18 0.21
CA HIS A 109 -8.83 -12.88 1.63
C HIS A 109 -10.18 -12.41 2.22
N GLN A 110 -10.90 -11.54 1.51
CA GLN A 110 -12.22 -11.08 1.93
C GLN A 110 -13.24 -12.22 1.99
N HIS A 111 -13.26 -13.11 0.98
CA HIS A 111 -14.12 -14.29 1.02
C HIS A 111 -13.78 -15.21 2.19
N ALA A 112 -12.49 -15.39 2.52
CA ALA A 112 -12.08 -16.21 3.65
C ALA A 112 -12.45 -15.60 5.02
N LEU A 113 -12.55 -14.26 5.11
CA LEU A 113 -13.02 -13.58 6.32
C LEU A 113 -14.56 -13.61 6.47
N ALA A 114 -15.29 -13.79 5.37
CA ALA A 114 -16.75 -13.81 5.34
C ALA A 114 -17.37 -15.21 5.46
N ALA A 115 -16.56 -16.26 5.43
CA ALA A 115 -16.95 -17.67 5.57
C ALA A 115 -16.69 -18.17 7.00
#